data_AF-A0A968D3Y4-F1
#
_entry.id   AF-A0A968D3Y4-F1
#
_cell.length_a   1.000
_cell.length_b   1.000
_cell.length_c   1.000
_cell.angle_alpha   90.00
_cell.angle_beta   90.00
_cell.angle_gamma   90.00
#
_symmetry.space_group_name_H-M   'P 1'
#
loop_
_entity.id
_entity.type
_entity.pdbx_description
1 polymer ?
#
loop_
_entity_poly.entity_id
_entity_poly.type
_entity_poly.pdbx_seq_one_letter_code
_entity_poly.pdbx_strand_id
1 'polypeptide(L)'
;MTDPEDIFAGIMFGVTGLAIPSAVAAHHFFGIDVMAFANLGLSRHVFGWSFAVMAAAVAGLNIYLSLIAPWRYKRETGSTQGYRSMSGLPAIGGFFVLFAAALIPASPIVGASLLLIYIADTGGLPWFFVSTVLLPLRD
;
A
#
# COMPACT_ATOMS: atom_id res chain seq x y z
N MET A 1 -24.77 -3.77 4.40
CA MET A 1 -24.66 -2.47 3.69
C MET A 1 -25.99 -2.14 3.03
N THR A 2 -26.93 -1.62 3.79
CA THR A 2 -28.22 -1.13 3.26
C THR A 2 -28.32 0.39 3.32
N ASP A 3 -27.36 1.06 3.97
CA ASP A 3 -27.35 2.51 4.08
C ASP A 3 -26.52 3.13 2.94
N PRO A 4 -27.01 4.20 2.29
CA PRO A 4 -26.30 4.86 1.18
C PRO A 4 -24.87 5.33 1.53
N GLU A 5 -24.61 5.63 2.81
CA GLU A 5 -23.32 6.08 3.31
C GLU A 5 -22.24 5.00 3.22
N ASP A 6 -22.59 3.74 3.53
CA ASP A 6 -21.68 2.59 3.41
C ASP A 6 -21.29 2.34 1.96
N ILE A 7 -22.27 2.46 1.05
CA ILE A 7 -22.06 2.28 -0.39
C ILE A 7 -21.13 3.37 -0.92
N PHE A 8 -21.37 4.62 -0.52
CA PHE A 8 -20.53 5.75 -0.89
C PHE A 8 -19.09 5.59 -0.37
N ALA A 9 -18.91 5.20 0.90
CA ALA A 9 -17.60 4.92 1.47
C ALA A 9 -16.89 3.79 0.73
N GLY A 10 -17.59 2.69 0.44
CA GLY A 10 -17.06 1.57 -0.33
C GLY A 10 -16.57 1.97 -1.73
N ILE A 11 -17.33 2.82 -2.44
CA ILE A 11 -16.93 3.37 -3.74
C ILE A 11 -15.68 4.25 -3.61
N MET A 12 -15.66 5.17 -2.64
CA MET A 12 -14.51 6.05 -2.42
C MET A 12 -13.23 5.28 -2.10
N PHE A 13 -13.32 4.24 -1.26
CA PHE A 13 -12.18 3.35 -0.99
C PHE A 13 -11.79 2.52 -2.20
N GLY A 14 -12.74 2.00 -2.98
CA GLY A 14 -12.47 1.29 -4.21
C GLY A 14 -11.73 2.16 -5.22
N VAL A 15 -12.23 3.38 -5.48
CA VAL A 15 -11.60 4.33 -6.41
C VAL A 15 -10.21 4.75 -5.92
N THR A 16 -10.07 5.11 -4.64
CA THR A 16 -8.78 5.56 -4.08
C THR A 16 -7.78 4.40 -3.99
N GLY A 17 -8.24 3.20 -3.63
CA GLY A 17 -7.43 2.00 -3.56
C GLY A 17 -6.94 1.51 -4.93
N LEU A 18 -7.68 1.81 -6.00
CA LEU A 18 -7.30 1.51 -7.38
C LEU A 18 -6.44 2.60 -8.04
N ALA A 19 -6.46 3.83 -7.53
CA ALA A 19 -5.70 4.93 -8.11
C ALA A 19 -4.19 4.63 -8.20
N ILE A 20 -3.60 4.08 -7.14
CA ILE A 20 -2.18 3.71 -7.09
C ILE A 20 -1.85 2.60 -8.08
N PRO A 21 -2.50 1.41 -8.07
CA PRO A 21 -2.18 0.37 -9.03
C PRO A 21 -2.46 0.78 -10.48
N SER A 22 -3.47 1.62 -10.73
CA SER A 22 -3.71 2.21 -12.05
C SER A 22 -2.57 3.13 -12.50
N ALA A 23 -2.05 3.98 -11.61
CA ALA A 23 -0.91 4.85 -11.91
C ALA A 23 0.37 4.04 -12.19
N VAL A 24 0.62 3.00 -11.38
CA VAL A 24 1.74 2.07 -11.61
C VAL A 24 1.59 1.35 -12.95
N ALA A 25 0.39 0.86 -13.27
CA ALA A 25 0.09 0.20 -14.53
C ALA A 25 0.32 1.13 -15.73
N ALA A 26 -0.26 2.34 -15.67
CA ALA A 26 -0.13 3.37 -16.70
C ALA A 26 1.34 3.66 -17.02
N HIS A 27 2.17 3.87 -16.00
CA HIS A 27 3.57 4.21 -16.22
C HIS A 27 4.43 3.02 -16.66
N HIS A 28 4.41 1.91 -15.92
CA HIS A 28 5.39 0.83 -16.09
C HIS A 28 5.01 -0.21 -17.14
N PHE A 29 3.73 -0.29 -17.53
CA PHE A 29 3.24 -1.29 -18.50
C PHE A 29 2.75 -0.65 -19.79
N PHE A 30 2.19 0.56 -19.74
CA PHE A 30 1.67 1.26 -20.91
C PHE A 30 2.54 2.43 -21.37
N GLY A 31 3.62 2.75 -20.64
CA GLY A 31 4.57 3.80 -21.02
C GLY A 31 4.01 5.22 -20.93
N ILE A 32 2.92 5.42 -20.17
CA ILE A 32 2.35 6.75 -19.94
C ILE A 32 3.25 7.47 -18.94
N ASP A 33 4.02 8.44 -19.39
CA ASP A 33 4.86 9.25 -18.49
C ASP A 33 4.01 10.28 -17.76
N VAL A 34 3.59 9.89 -16.55
CA VAL A 34 2.77 10.71 -15.64
C VAL A 34 3.50 12.00 -15.22
N MET A 35 4.83 12.03 -15.36
CA MET A 35 5.69 13.15 -15.00
C MET A 35 6.44 13.72 -16.21
N ALA A 36 5.95 13.51 -17.43
CA ALA A 36 6.54 14.08 -18.66
C ALA A 36 6.74 15.60 -18.57
N PHE A 37 5.94 16.29 -17.74
CA PHE A 37 6.01 17.73 -17.51
C PHE A 37 7.06 18.16 -16.48
N ALA A 38 7.54 17.25 -15.62
CA ALA A 38 8.52 17.54 -14.57
C ALA A 38 9.94 17.23 -15.07
N ASN A 39 10.62 18.26 -15.57
CA ASN A 39 11.99 18.18 -16.11
C ASN A 39 13.03 18.05 -14.97
N LEU A 40 12.94 16.96 -14.22
CA LEU A 40 13.85 16.58 -13.14
C LEU A 40 14.83 15.56 -13.73
N GLY A 41 16.10 15.94 -13.87
CA GLY A 41 17.14 15.09 -14.47
C GLY A 41 17.53 13.86 -13.63
N LEU A 42 18.82 13.53 -13.57
CA LEU A 42 19.37 12.33 -12.90
C LEU A 42 18.94 12.18 -11.42
N SER A 43 18.61 13.29 -10.75
CA SER A 43 18.06 13.32 -9.40
C SER A 43 16.70 12.61 -9.28
N ARG A 44 15.87 12.62 -10.33
CA ARG A 44 14.56 11.95 -10.39
C ARG A 44 14.67 10.47 -10.03
N HIS A 45 15.66 9.76 -10.59
CA HIS A 45 15.81 8.33 -10.39
C HIS A 45 16.25 7.97 -8.97
N VAL A 46 17.16 8.77 -8.38
CA VAL A 46 17.62 8.58 -7.00
C VAL A 46 16.45 8.77 -6.03
N PHE A 47 15.64 9.80 -6.22
CA PHE A 47 14.44 10.01 -5.41
C PHE A 47 13.44 8.88 -5.60
N GLY A 48 13.20 8.42 -6.84
CA GLY A 48 12.30 7.31 -7.13
C GLY A 48 12.67 6.02 -6.40
N TRP A 49 13.95 5.62 -6.47
CA TRP A 49 14.43 4.44 -5.74
C TRP A 49 14.37 4.63 -4.22
N SER A 50 14.65 5.85 -3.73
CA SER A 50 14.52 6.16 -2.30
C SER A 50 13.08 5.96 -1.83
N PHE A 51 12.09 6.41 -2.60
CA PHE A 51 10.68 6.16 -2.32
C PHE A 51 10.32 4.68 -2.39
N ALA A 52 10.85 3.92 -3.35
CA ALA A 52 10.61 2.46 -3.41
C ALA A 52 11.14 1.74 -2.16
N VAL A 53 12.32 2.11 -1.68
CA VAL A 53 12.90 1.56 -0.44
C VAL A 53 12.05 1.96 0.77
N MET A 54 11.61 3.21 0.86
CA MET A 54 10.72 3.65 1.94
C MET A 54 9.37 2.92 1.92
N ALA A 55 8.78 2.71 0.74
CA ALA A 55 7.56 1.92 0.58
C ALA A 55 7.74 0.48 1.09
N ALA A 56 8.84 -0.17 0.70
CA ALA A 56 9.17 -1.52 1.16
C ALA A 56 9.39 -1.58 2.68
N ALA A 57 10.06 -0.56 3.25
CA ALA A 57 10.28 -0.46 4.69
C ALA A 57 8.96 -0.29 5.47
N VAL A 58 8.05 0.55 4.97
CA VAL A 58 6.72 0.74 5.57
C VAL A 58 5.89 -0.54 5.47
N ALA A 59 5.86 -1.19 4.30
CA ALA A 59 5.17 -2.48 4.13
C ALA A 59 5.73 -3.55 5.08
N GLY A 60 7.06 -3.65 5.20
CA GLY A 60 7.73 -4.55 6.13
C GLY A 60 7.39 -4.27 7.60
N LEU A 61 7.35 -2.99 7.99
CA LEU A 61 6.91 -2.58 9.33
C LEU A 61 5.46 -2.97 9.58
N ASN A 62 4.57 -2.70 8.63
CA ASN A 62 3.15 -3.02 8.76
C ASN A 62 2.92 -4.54 8.84
N ILE A 63 3.63 -5.34 8.04
CA ILE A 63 3.64 -6.81 8.16
C ILE A 63 4.14 -7.25 9.53
N TYR A 64 5.22 -6.66 10.02
CA TYR A 64 5.76 -6.98 11.33
C TYR A 64 4.75 -6.72 12.45
N LEU A 65 4.14 -5.53 12.46
CA LEU A 65 3.16 -5.14 13.49
C LEU A 65 1.87 -5.95 13.42
N SER A 66 1.39 -6.27 12.21
CA SER A 66 0.11 -6.97 12.02
C SER A 66 0.19 -8.49 12.13
N LEU A 67 1.33 -9.10 11.79
CA LEU A 67 1.46 -10.56 11.73
C LEU A 67 2.53 -11.08 12.69
N ILE A 68 3.74 -10.53 12.64
CA ILE A 68 4.89 -11.07 13.36
C ILE A 68 4.80 -10.80 14.87
N ALA A 69 4.48 -9.57 15.27
CA ALA A 69 4.40 -9.19 16.68
C ALA A 69 3.29 -9.94 17.45
N PRO A 70 2.04 -10.07 16.92
CA PRO A 70 1.01 -10.88 17.56
C PRO A 70 1.39 -12.36 17.62
N TRP A 71 2.02 -12.90 16.56
CA TRP A 71 2.47 -14.29 16.53
C TRP A 71 3.55 -14.57 17.59
N ARG A 72 4.53 -13.68 17.74
CA ARG A 72 5.58 -13.80 18.77
C ARG A 72 4.97 -13.74 20.17
N TYR A 73 4.07 -12.78 20.43
CA TYR A 73 3.40 -12.67 21.73
C TYR A 73 2.62 -13.94 22.08
N LYS A 74 1.86 -14.48 21.11
CA LYS A 74 1.12 -15.73 21.29
C LYS A 74 2.05 -16.92 21.59
N ARG A 75 3.20 -16.99 20.94
CA ARG A 75 4.19 -18.04 21.17
C ARG A 75 4.80 -17.96 22.57
N GLU A 76 5.00 -16.76 23.10
CA GLU A 76 5.62 -16.53 24.41
C GLU A 76 4.62 -16.70 25.57
N THR A 77 3.37 -16.27 25.41
CA THR A 77 2.37 -16.25 26.49
C THR A 77 1.30 -17.34 26.36
N GLY A 78 1.26 -18.08 25.25
CA GLY A 78 0.26 -19.09 24.95
C GLY A 78 -1.10 -18.53 24.51
N SER A 79 -1.29 -17.20 24.52
CA SER A 79 -2.56 -16.55 24.17
C SER A 79 -2.31 -15.18 23.52
N THR A 80 -3.30 -14.65 22.79
CA THR A 80 -3.31 -13.24 22.36
C THR A 80 -4.03 -12.34 23.37
N GLN A 81 -4.57 -12.91 24.45
CA GLN A 81 -5.30 -12.17 25.48
C GLN A 81 -4.33 -11.25 26.24
N GLY A 82 -4.59 -9.93 26.20
CA GLY A 82 -3.70 -8.90 26.75
C GLY A 82 -2.72 -8.29 25.75
N TYR A 83 -2.64 -8.80 24.51
CA TYR A 83 -1.85 -8.14 23.47
C TYR A 83 -2.47 -6.79 23.09
N ARG A 84 -1.67 -5.72 23.18
CA ARG A 84 -2.06 -4.39 22.68
C ARG A 84 -1.65 -4.26 21.22
N SER A 85 -2.64 -4.26 20.34
CA SER A 85 -2.41 -4.01 18.91
C SER A 85 -1.81 -2.63 18.69
N MET A 86 -0.78 -2.56 17.86
CA MET A 86 -0.16 -1.31 17.44
C MET A 86 -0.64 -0.99 16.03
N SER A 87 -1.20 0.20 15.84
CA SER A 87 -1.58 0.69 14.52
C SER A 87 -0.34 0.85 13.65
N GLY A 88 -0.39 0.33 12.42
CA GLY A 88 0.63 0.56 11.41
C GLY A 88 0.62 2.00 10.89
N LEU A 89 1.32 2.24 9.79
CA LEU A 89 1.37 3.52 9.09
C LEU A 89 0.37 3.51 7.91
N PRO A 90 -0.89 3.95 8.10
CA PRO A 90 -1.89 3.86 7.06
C PRO A 90 -1.59 4.82 5.90
N ALA A 91 -1.80 4.34 4.68
CA ALA A 91 -1.64 5.08 3.41
C ALA A 91 -0.24 5.62 3.08
N ILE A 92 0.69 5.74 4.05
CA ILE A 92 2.05 6.26 3.84
C ILE A 92 2.81 5.39 2.82
N GLY A 93 2.73 4.07 2.93
CA GLY A 93 3.36 3.16 1.98
C GLY A 93 2.84 3.35 0.55
N GLY A 94 1.54 3.56 0.40
CA GLY A 94 0.90 3.85 -0.88
C GLY A 94 1.38 5.15 -1.54
N PHE A 95 1.57 6.22 -0.77
CA PHE A 95 2.15 7.46 -1.29
C PHE A 95 3.57 7.25 -1.81
N PHE A 96 4.40 6.51 -1.07
CA PHE A 96 5.74 6.18 -1.53
C PHE A 96 5.75 5.32 -2.79
N VAL A 97 4.83 4.36 -2.92
CA VAL A 97 4.65 3.59 -4.17
C VAL A 97 4.31 4.52 -5.33
N LEU A 98 3.39 5.46 -5.14
CA LEU A 98 2.99 6.40 -6.19
C LEU A 98 4.16 7.27 -6.67
N PHE A 99 4.94 7.84 -5.74
CA PHE A 99 6.11 8.64 -6.09
C PHE A 99 7.22 7.80 -6.71
N ALA A 100 7.46 6.59 -6.23
CA ALA A 100 8.40 5.67 -6.85
C ALA A 100 8.00 5.35 -8.29
N ALA A 101 6.72 5.05 -8.52
CA ALA A 101 6.19 4.74 -9.85
C ALA A 101 6.33 5.91 -10.82
N ALA A 102 6.15 7.14 -10.34
CA ALA A 102 6.26 8.34 -11.17
C ALA A 102 7.72 8.71 -11.52
N LEU A 103 8.69 8.29 -10.72
CA LEU A 103 10.08 8.76 -10.79
C LEU A 103 11.08 7.73 -11.31
N ILE A 104 10.80 6.44 -11.14
CA ILE A 104 11.62 5.34 -11.68
C ILE A 104 11.26 5.13 -13.16
N PRO A 105 12.24 4.91 -14.06
CA PRO A 105 11.95 4.64 -15.46
C PRO A 105 10.95 3.48 -15.65
N ALA A 106 10.11 3.61 -16.68
CA ALA A 106 9.15 2.59 -17.05
C ALA A 106 9.85 1.24 -17.25
N SER A 107 9.36 0.23 -16.54
CA SER A 107 9.92 -1.12 -16.51
C SER A 107 8.86 -2.05 -15.90
N PRO A 108 8.41 -3.09 -16.62
CA PRO A 108 7.40 -4.01 -16.10
C PRO A 108 7.82 -4.69 -14.79
N ILE A 109 9.12 -4.97 -14.63
CA ILE A 109 9.66 -5.60 -13.41
C ILE A 109 9.53 -4.65 -12.22
N VAL A 110 9.84 -3.36 -12.41
CA VAL A 110 9.66 -2.34 -11.37
C VAL A 110 8.17 -2.19 -11.05
N GLY A 111 7.31 -2.08 -12.06
CA GLY A 111 5.86 -2.01 -11.88
C GLY A 111 5.31 -3.18 -11.07
N ALA A 112 5.66 -4.41 -11.43
CA ALA A 112 5.26 -5.61 -10.69
C ALA A 112 5.78 -5.60 -9.24
N SER A 113 7.01 -5.15 -9.01
CA SER A 113 7.59 -5.06 -7.67
C SER A 113 6.87 -4.02 -6.80
N LEU A 114 6.54 -2.86 -7.37
CA LEU A 114 5.79 -1.81 -6.68
C LEU A 114 4.35 -2.24 -6.36
N LEU A 115 3.69 -2.94 -7.27
CA LEU A 115 2.37 -3.53 -7.02
C LEU A 115 2.43 -4.59 -5.91
N LEU A 116 3.47 -5.44 -5.90
CA LEU A 116 3.66 -6.42 -4.85
C LEU A 116 3.86 -5.76 -3.48
N ILE A 117 4.67 -4.70 -3.40
CA ILE A 117 4.85 -3.91 -2.17
C ILE A 117 3.50 -3.33 -1.71
N TYR A 118 2.73 -2.74 -2.63
CA TYR A 118 1.43 -2.15 -2.33
C TYR A 118 0.41 -3.18 -1.82
N ILE A 119 0.37 -4.37 -2.42
CA ILE A 119 -0.50 -5.47 -2.01
C ILE A 119 -0.03 -6.07 -0.67
N ALA A 120 1.28 -6.17 -0.43
CA ALA A 120 1.83 -6.74 0.79
C ALA A 120 1.71 -5.79 2.00
N ASP A 121 1.54 -4.49 1.77
CA ASP A 121 1.38 -3.50 2.83
C ASP A 121 0.06 -3.68 3.58
N THR A 122 0.08 -4.47 4.67
CA THR A 122 -1.10 -4.79 5.49
C THR A 122 -1.70 -3.58 6.22
N GLY A 123 -1.01 -2.45 6.26
CA GLY A 123 -1.54 -1.17 6.75
C GLY A 123 -2.05 -0.26 5.62
N GLY A 124 -1.87 -0.68 4.36
CA GLY A 124 -2.26 0.07 3.17
C GLY A 124 -3.77 0.12 2.95
N LEU A 125 -4.18 1.00 2.03
CA LEU A 125 -5.58 1.20 1.65
C LEU A 125 -6.32 -0.09 1.25
N PRO A 126 -5.73 -1.06 0.52
CA PRO A 126 -6.42 -2.31 0.18
C PRO A 126 -6.83 -3.11 1.42
N TRP A 127 -5.95 -3.19 2.42
CA TRP A 127 -6.21 -3.93 3.65
C TRP A 127 -7.09 -3.17 4.63
N PHE A 128 -7.04 -1.83 4.61
CA PHE A 128 -8.02 -1.02 5.30
C PHE A 128 -9.44 -1.31 4.76
N PHE A 129 -9.62 -1.35 3.43
CA PHE A 129 -10.90 -1.73 2.84
C PHE A 129 -11.32 -3.15 3.22
N VAL A 130 -10.40 -4.13 3.14
CA VAL A 130 -10.71 -5.52 3.53
C VAL A 130 -11.16 -5.59 4.99
N SER A 131 -10.47 -4.90 5.90
CA SER A 131 -10.78 -4.95 7.34
C SER A 131 -12.04 -4.20 7.73
N THR A 132 -12.36 -3.10 7.05
CA THR A 132 -13.50 -2.23 7.41
C THR A 132 -14.77 -2.53 6.61
N VAL A 133 -14.65 -3.00 5.38
CA VAL A 133 -15.79 -3.24 4.47
C VAL A 133 -16.06 -4.73 4.32
N LEU A 134 -15.04 -5.57 4.11
CA LEU A 134 -15.26 -6.99 3.77
C LEU A 134 -15.40 -7.92 4.98
N LEU A 135 -14.61 -7.74 6.03
CA LEU A 135 -14.66 -8.61 7.22
C LEU A 135 -15.99 -8.50 8.00
N PRO A 136 -16.57 -7.31 8.21
CA PRO A 136 -17.86 -7.18 8.90
C PRO A 136 -19.06 -7.78 8.14
N LEU A 137 -18.90 -8.17 6.87
CA LEU A 137 -19.96 -8.80 6.06
C LEU A 137 -20.04 -10.33 6.24
N ARG A 138 -19.16 -10.92 7.05
CA ARG A 138 -19.12 -12.37 7.29
C ARG A 138 -19.82 -12.82 8.57
N ASP A 139 -20.21 -11.88 9.43
CA ASP A 139 -20.97 -12.12 10.66
C ASP A 139 -22.41 -11.60 10.49
#